data_AF-A0A7V9DFU1-F1
#
_entry.id   AF-A0A7V9DFU1-F1
#
_cell.length_a   1.000
_cell.length_b   1.000
_cell.length_c   1.000
_cell.angle_alpha   90.00
_cell.angle_beta   90.00
_cell.angle_gamma   90.00
#
_symmetry.space_group_name_H-M   'P 1'
#
loop_
_entity.id
_entity.type
_entity.pdbx_description
1 polymer ?
#
loop_
_entity_poly.entity_id
_entity_poly.type
_entity_poly.pdbx_seq_one_letter_code
_entity_poly.pdbx_strand_id
1 'polypeptide(L)'
;MSDRLRARPFGRTLAGVVACAAAAGLILASTGSTANQPEPAGDAGLVTPVWTPLGVSGAKQTLMVQLTGDPVIVTEAKSNVELSDAQTDALQAGLESRQEALKDSITALGGEVLGDYQLAYNGIKVLIDPRKASDLEQLPGVEAVRRIQKMEPDNVRGVPYIGAPAVWDGVAGLHGEGIKVAIIDTGIDYTHANFEGPGTVAAYTAENAADTLPPNPLWFGPAAPRIKGGIDLVGDAYNASAPDGSPALIPQPDPNPLDCHGHGSHVAGSAGGSGVLSTGAAYTGSYDAATISANNWRIAPGAAPESHLYAIRVFGCVGSTDVTVDAIEWAVANDMDVINMSLGSSFGKRDDPSAVASTNAAIAGVIVVISAGNSGPNQYITGSPSTAEGAISTAAQDAWTTIPGATLTVTPAIPGSPFTLINANGQPFGTLTGPIVVLQDNPATTVDPDGPEGPQSQDESLGCSVDAYTFNGVAPGLGQIAVARRGTCARVAKAIFG
;
A
#
# COMPACT_ATOMS: atom_id res chain seq x y z
N MET A 1 65.38 14.92 32.30
CA MET A 1 64.62 14.54 33.51
C MET A 1 63.44 13.73 33.01
N SER A 2 63.58 12.41 32.84
CA SER A 2 63.45 11.38 33.91
C SER A 2 62.02 11.39 34.48
N ASP A 3 61.29 10.30 34.58
CA ASP A 3 61.65 8.90 34.41
C ASP A 3 60.37 8.06 34.31
N ARG A 4 60.58 6.79 34.00
CA ARG A 4 59.65 5.67 33.91
C ARG A 4 58.82 5.42 35.20
N LEU A 5 57.78 4.57 35.08
CA LEU A 5 57.48 3.35 35.87
C LEU A 5 55.96 3.23 36.13
N ARG A 6 55.22 2.29 35.53
CA ARG A 6 55.09 0.83 35.81
C ARG A 6 54.67 0.47 37.23
N ALA A 7 53.54 -0.28 37.27
CA ALA A 7 53.30 -1.53 38.03
C ALA A 7 53.11 -1.37 39.55
N ARG A 8 51.95 -1.74 40.12
CA ARG A 8 51.37 -3.09 40.37
C ARG A 8 51.15 -3.23 41.91
N PRO A 9 50.57 -4.34 42.42
CA PRO A 9 49.21 -4.50 42.88
C PRO A 9 49.21 -4.66 44.42
N PHE A 10 48.11 -5.06 45.05
CA PHE A 10 48.00 -5.83 46.32
C PHE A 10 46.56 -5.59 46.77
N GLY A 11 45.66 -6.56 46.89
CA GLY A 11 45.80 -7.99 47.07
C GLY A 11 44.80 -8.38 48.15
N ARG A 12 44.05 -9.47 47.90
CA ARG A 12 43.55 -10.44 48.89
C ARG A 12 42.59 -9.85 49.96
N THR A 13 41.47 -10.44 50.34
CA THR A 13 40.80 -11.72 50.16
C THR A 13 39.56 -11.63 51.05
N LEU A 14 38.51 -12.40 50.73
CA LEU A 14 37.56 -13.08 51.64
C LEU A 14 36.97 -12.32 52.84
N ALA A 15 35.72 -12.48 53.25
CA ALA A 15 34.60 -13.34 52.92
C ALA A 15 33.46 -12.97 53.88
N GLY A 16 32.25 -13.43 53.60
CA GLY A 16 31.20 -13.65 54.62
C GLY A 16 30.21 -12.49 54.75
N VAL A 17 29.02 -12.48 54.12
CA VAL A 17 27.81 -13.32 54.33
C VAL A 17 26.89 -12.75 55.44
N VAL A 18 25.63 -12.46 55.05
CA VAL A 18 24.36 -12.39 55.84
C VAL A 18 24.18 -11.13 56.71
N ALA A 19 23.03 -10.45 56.85
CA ALA A 19 21.63 -10.69 56.53
C ALA A 19 20.83 -9.37 56.41
N CYS A 20 19.61 -9.51 55.89
CA CYS A 20 18.45 -8.62 55.91
C CYS A 20 18.32 -7.61 57.07
N ALA A 21 17.80 -6.41 56.74
CA ALA A 21 16.60 -5.84 57.38
C ALA A 21 16.18 -4.54 56.68
N ALA A 22 14.88 -4.45 56.39
CA ALA A 22 14.20 -3.27 55.88
C ALA A 22 14.05 -2.19 56.97
N ALA A 23 14.09 -0.91 56.59
CA ALA A 23 13.26 0.13 57.19
C ALA A 23 13.28 1.41 56.33
N ALA A 24 12.10 1.99 56.22
CA ALA A 24 11.73 3.09 55.35
C ALA A 24 12.23 4.47 55.81
N GLY A 25 12.22 5.40 54.84
CA GLY A 25 11.90 6.80 55.07
C GLY A 25 13.05 7.77 54.90
N LEU A 26 13.09 8.45 53.75
CA LEU A 26 13.71 9.78 53.67
C LEU A 26 13.04 10.66 52.60
N ILE A 27 12.19 11.56 53.08
CA ILE A 27 12.19 13.01 52.83
C ILE A 27 12.29 13.44 51.35
N LEU A 28 11.15 13.84 50.78
CA LEU A 28 11.14 14.78 49.65
C LEU A 28 11.71 16.12 50.11
N ALA A 29 12.95 16.41 49.72
CA ALA A 29 13.45 17.77 49.62
C ALA A 29 13.25 18.22 48.17
N SER A 30 12.25 19.07 47.93
CA SER A 30 12.08 19.76 46.65
C SER A 30 13.08 20.91 46.55
N THR A 31 14.23 20.66 45.93
CA THR A 31 15.16 21.69 45.48
C THR A 31 15.24 21.70 43.97
N GLY A 32 14.81 22.82 43.38
CA GLY A 32 15.28 23.32 42.08
C GLY A 32 14.73 22.60 40.84
N SER A 33 13.72 23.17 40.20
CA SER A 33 13.52 22.97 38.77
C SER A 33 14.70 23.61 38.02
N THR A 34 15.71 22.81 37.74
CA THR A 34 16.58 23.01 36.58
C THR A 34 15.99 22.20 35.42
N ALA A 35 16.00 22.76 34.22
CA ALA A 35 15.52 22.08 33.01
C ALA A 35 16.14 20.68 32.92
N ASN A 36 15.31 19.65 33.10
CA ASN A 36 15.76 18.27 32.94
C ASN A 36 15.93 17.99 31.46
N GLN A 37 17.05 17.34 31.15
CA GLN A 37 17.41 16.85 29.83
C GLN A 37 16.25 16.08 29.18
N PRO A 38 16.20 15.99 27.84
CA PRO A 38 15.31 15.04 27.19
C PRO A 38 15.58 13.64 27.75
N GLU A 39 14.59 13.11 28.47
CA GLU A 39 14.56 11.71 28.89
C GLU A 39 14.34 10.86 27.63
N PRO A 40 15.13 9.79 27.42
CA PRO A 40 14.85 8.83 26.36
C PRO A 40 13.44 8.26 26.54
N ALA A 41 12.57 8.47 25.55
CA ALA A 41 11.42 7.61 25.40
C ALA A 41 11.93 6.18 25.14
N GLY A 42 11.38 5.18 25.84
CA GLY A 42 11.72 3.79 25.55
C GLY A 42 11.40 3.48 24.08
N ASP A 43 12.30 2.75 23.41
CA ASP A 43 12.15 2.38 22.00
C ASP A 43 10.76 1.80 21.76
N ALA A 44 9.89 2.58 21.10
CA ALA A 44 8.62 2.12 20.58
C ALA A 44 8.90 1.29 19.32
N GLY A 45 9.44 0.08 19.52
CA GLY A 45 9.81 -0.86 18.49
C GLY A 45 11.01 -0.40 17.65
N LEU A 46 12.08 -1.20 17.63
CA LEU A 46 13.05 -1.09 16.55
C LEU A 46 12.29 -1.35 15.24
N VAL A 47 12.29 -0.37 14.33
CA VAL A 47 11.80 -0.63 12.98
C VAL A 47 12.77 -1.64 12.37
N THR A 48 12.30 -2.86 12.11
CA THR A 48 13.05 -3.85 11.36
C THR A 48 12.97 -3.46 9.88
N PRO A 49 14.06 -2.94 9.27
CA PRO A 49 14.04 -2.68 7.84
C PRO A 49 13.85 -4.02 7.11
N VAL A 50 12.80 -4.12 6.30
CA VAL A 50 12.53 -5.29 5.43
C VAL A 50 13.48 -5.29 4.21
N TRP A 51 14.37 -4.30 4.10
CA TRP A 51 15.31 -4.17 2.99
C TRP A 51 16.66 -4.85 3.27
N THR A 52 17.03 -5.82 2.44
CA THR A 52 18.35 -6.48 2.46
C THR A 52 19.32 -5.72 1.55
N PRO A 53 20.53 -5.27 1.95
CA PRO A 53 21.43 -4.54 1.05
C PRO A 53 21.81 -5.25 -0.25
N LEU A 54 22.10 -4.50 -1.32
CA LEU A 54 22.67 -5.03 -2.57
C LEU A 54 23.98 -5.75 -2.26
N GLY A 55 24.09 -7.02 -2.65
CA GLY A 55 25.27 -7.86 -2.44
C GLY A 55 25.26 -8.77 -1.21
N VAL A 56 24.25 -8.69 -0.33
CA VAL A 56 24.13 -9.58 0.84
C VAL A 56 23.39 -10.89 0.50
N SER A 57 22.38 -10.80 -0.36
CA SER A 57 21.65 -11.97 -0.86
C SER A 57 22.22 -12.42 -2.22
N GLY A 58 22.34 -13.73 -2.43
CA GLY A 58 22.58 -14.30 -3.75
C GLY A 58 21.28 -14.57 -4.53
N ALA A 59 20.13 -14.29 -3.90
CA ALA A 59 18.83 -14.47 -4.51
C ALA A 59 18.61 -13.41 -5.59
N LYS A 60 18.17 -13.81 -6.80
CA LYS A 60 17.80 -12.90 -7.88
C LYS A 60 16.75 -11.90 -7.41
N GLN A 61 16.92 -10.66 -7.83
CA GLN A 61 16.03 -9.57 -7.47
C GLN A 61 15.71 -8.75 -8.71
N THR A 62 14.52 -8.16 -8.70
CA THR A 62 14.11 -7.22 -9.71
C THR A 62 14.80 -5.88 -9.49
N LEU A 63 15.58 -5.45 -10.48
CA LEU A 63 16.27 -4.18 -10.53
C LEU A 63 15.78 -3.36 -11.72
N MET A 64 15.85 -2.05 -11.59
CA MET A 64 15.62 -1.09 -12.66
C MET A 64 16.97 -0.53 -13.11
N VAL A 65 17.34 -0.77 -14.37
CA VAL A 65 18.49 -0.14 -15.02
C VAL A 65 18.01 1.18 -15.61
N GLN A 66 18.32 2.30 -14.96
CA GLN A 66 17.98 3.65 -15.44
C GLN A 66 18.97 4.06 -16.53
N LEU A 67 18.45 4.54 -17.67
CA LEU A 67 19.27 5.04 -18.76
C LEU A 67 19.34 6.56 -18.74
N THR A 68 20.45 7.08 -19.27
CA THR A 68 20.62 8.52 -19.51
C THR A 68 19.61 9.07 -20.52
N GLY A 69 19.15 10.30 -20.27
CA GLY A 69 18.19 11.02 -21.10
C GLY A 69 16.79 11.05 -20.50
N ASP A 70 16.03 12.09 -20.83
CA ASP A 70 14.67 12.29 -20.32
C ASP A 70 13.69 11.27 -20.95
N PRO A 71 12.71 10.76 -20.18
CA PRO A 71 11.57 10.04 -20.76
C PRO A 71 10.70 10.99 -21.60
N VAL A 72 9.78 10.43 -22.38
CA VAL A 72 8.93 11.17 -23.34
C VAL A 72 8.24 12.35 -22.66
N ILE A 73 7.61 12.10 -21.52
CA ILE A 73 6.74 13.08 -20.88
C ILE A 73 7.50 14.26 -20.28
N VAL A 74 8.73 14.01 -19.81
CA VAL A 74 9.62 15.07 -19.31
C VAL A 74 10.16 15.90 -20.46
N THR A 75 10.40 15.28 -21.62
CA THR A 75 10.85 15.99 -22.83
C THR A 75 9.77 16.95 -23.32
N GLU A 76 8.52 16.48 -23.40
CA GLU A 76 7.36 17.29 -23.73
C GLU A 76 7.21 18.48 -22.77
N ALA A 77 7.17 18.21 -21.46
CA ALA A 77 7.02 19.25 -20.45
C ALA A 77 8.14 20.30 -20.49
N LYS A 78 9.40 19.89 -20.71
CA LYS A 78 10.53 20.83 -20.87
C LYS A 78 10.45 21.67 -22.13
N SER A 79 9.77 21.17 -23.17
CA SER A 79 9.60 21.89 -24.43
C SER A 79 8.50 22.96 -24.39
N ASN A 80 7.61 22.93 -23.38
CA ASN A 80 6.41 23.77 -23.28
C ASN A 80 5.51 23.70 -24.52
N VAL A 81 5.55 22.59 -25.26
CA VAL A 81 4.72 22.33 -26.43
C VAL A 81 4.19 20.91 -26.31
N GLU A 82 2.88 20.76 -26.47
CA GLU A 82 2.24 19.45 -26.57
C GLU A 82 2.74 18.73 -27.83
N LEU A 83 3.32 17.55 -27.65
CA LEU A 83 3.83 16.73 -28.75
C LEU A 83 2.66 16.12 -29.50
N SER A 84 2.71 16.12 -30.83
CA SER A 84 1.80 15.29 -31.61
C SER A 84 2.12 13.81 -31.43
N ASP A 85 1.13 12.93 -31.64
CA ASP A 85 1.29 11.46 -31.57
C ASP A 85 2.52 10.99 -32.35
N ALA A 86 2.74 11.50 -33.57
CA ALA A 86 3.89 11.14 -34.39
C ALA A 86 5.24 11.56 -33.78
N GLN A 87 5.29 12.66 -33.02
CA GLN A 87 6.48 13.09 -32.31
C GLN A 87 6.71 12.24 -31.06
N THR A 88 5.65 11.92 -30.34
CA THR A 88 5.64 11.01 -29.19
C THR A 88 6.17 9.62 -29.59
N ASP A 89 5.61 9.04 -30.64
CA ASP A 89 6.03 7.74 -31.20
C ASP A 89 7.50 7.75 -31.61
N ALA A 90 7.96 8.81 -32.28
CA ALA A 90 9.35 8.93 -32.72
C ALA A 90 10.32 9.03 -31.54
N LEU A 91 9.94 9.75 -30.47
CA LEU A 91 10.75 9.87 -29.27
C LEU A 91 10.81 8.55 -28.50
N GLN A 92 9.67 7.88 -28.35
CA GLN A 92 9.57 6.55 -27.74
C GLN A 92 10.43 5.54 -28.49
N ALA A 93 10.30 5.43 -29.81
CA ALA A 93 11.11 4.53 -30.63
C ALA A 93 12.63 4.81 -30.52
N GLY A 94 13.00 6.08 -30.37
CA GLY A 94 14.39 6.49 -30.13
C GLY A 94 14.94 6.11 -28.75
N LEU A 95 14.09 6.07 -27.72
CA LEU A 95 14.42 5.55 -26.38
C LEU A 95 14.55 4.02 -26.43
N GLU A 96 13.56 3.35 -27.03
CA GLU A 96 13.51 1.89 -27.18
C GLU A 96 14.73 1.35 -27.93
N SER A 97 15.12 1.97 -29.05
CA SER A 97 16.32 1.55 -29.80
C SER A 97 17.61 1.62 -28.98
N ARG A 98 17.73 2.56 -28.04
CA ARG A 98 18.89 2.65 -27.14
C ARG A 98 18.85 1.59 -26.05
N GLN A 99 17.66 1.25 -25.57
CA GLN A 99 17.45 0.19 -24.58
C GLN A 99 17.71 -1.19 -25.18
N GLU A 100 17.29 -1.43 -26.42
CA GLU A 100 17.51 -2.68 -27.14
C GLU A 100 19.00 -3.04 -27.25
N ALA A 101 19.86 -2.04 -27.47
CA ALA A 101 21.31 -2.23 -27.56
C ALA A 101 21.96 -2.75 -26.26
N LEU A 102 21.26 -2.70 -25.11
CA LEU A 102 21.76 -3.18 -23.83
C LEU A 102 21.28 -4.59 -23.47
N LYS A 103 20.20 -5.10 -24.09
CA LYS A 103 19.54 -6.35 -23.68
C LYS A 103 20.48 -7.56 -23.75
N ASP A 104 21.25 -7.69 -24.82
CA ASP A 104 22.25 -8.78 -24.98
C ASP A 104 23.32 -8.75 -23.88
N SER A 105 23.76 -7.55 -23.48
CA SER A 105 24.77 -7.39 -22.42
C SER A 105 24.20 -7.76 -21.04
N ILE A 106 22.94 -7.42 -20.78
CA ILE A 106 22.22 -7.81 -19.56
C ILE A 106 22.08 -9.33 -19.48
N THR A 107 21.69 -9.98 -20.58
CA THR A 107 21.57 -11.44 -20.65
C THR A 107 22.92 -12.13 -20.47
N ALA A 108 24.00 -11.58 -21.04
CA ALA A 108 25.36 -12.10 -20.85
C ALA A 108 25.83 -12.04 -19.38
N LEU A 109 25.31 -11.10 -18.57
CA LEU A 109 25.56 -11.02 -17.12
C LEU A 109 24.68 -11.98 -16.29
N GLY A 110 23.81 -12.75 -16.94
CA GLY A 110 22.87 -13.69 -16.29
C GLY A 110 21.54 -13.06 -15.87
N GLY A 111 21.24 -11.86 -16.35
CA GLY A 111 19.97 -11.17 -16.15
C GLY A 111 18.89 -11.61 -17.13
N GLU A 112 17.64 -11.53 -16.71
CA GLU A 112 16.45 -11.72 -17.54
C GLU A 112 15.75 -10.37 -17.68
N VAL A 113 15.49 -9.93 -18.92
CA VAL A 113 14.79 -8.67 -19.19
C VAL A 113 13.30 -8.92 -19.05
N LEU A 114 12.65 -8.18 -18.15
CA LEU A 114 11.22 -8.29 -17.87
C LEU A 114 10.40 -7.21 -18.57
N GLY A 115 11.02 -6.08 -18.92
CA GLY A 115 10.34 -4.97 -19.61
C GLY A 115 11.25 -3.76 -19.82
N ASP A 116 10.79 -2.85 -20.68
CA ASP A 116 11.42 -1.56 -20.97
C ASP A 116 10.37 -0.44 -20.94
N TYR A 117 10.80 0.76 -20.53
CA TYR A 117 9.92 1.89 -20.22
C TYR A 117 10.46 3.16 -20.86
N GLN A 118 9.57 4.01 -21.39
CA GLN A 118 9.96 5.22 -22.11
C GLN A 118 9.11 6.46 -21.77
N LEU A 119 7.88 6.29 -21.29
CA LEU A 119 6.89 7.37 -21.23
C LEU A 119 7.08 8.26 -20.00
N ALA A 120 6.97 7.66 -18.81
CA ALA A 120 7.16 8.26 -17.49
C ALA A 120 8.51 7.89 -16.85
N TYR A 121 9.19 6.83 -17.28
CA TYR A 121 10.50 6.39 -16.79
C TYR A 121 11.36 5.89 -17.95
N ASN A 122 12.65 6.27 -18.01
CA ASN A 122 13.58 5.79 -19.03
C ASN A 122 14.46 4.67 -18.43
N GLY A 123 14.06 3.41 -18.61
CA GLY A 123 14.78 2.29 -18.01
C GLY A 123 14.37 0.91 -18.49
N ILE A 124 15.12 -0.10 -18.04
CA ILE A 124 14.90 -1.52 -18.32
C ILE A 124 14.74 -2.26 -16.99
N LYS A 125 13.64 -2.99 -16.80
CA LYS A 125 13.41 -3.86 -15.63
C LYS A 125 14.02 -5.23 -15.88
N VAL A 126 14.85 -5.66 -14.94
CA VAL A 126 15.65 -6.89 -15.06
C VAL A 126 15.58 -7.74 -13.79
N LEU A 127 15.45 -9.05 -13.94
CA LEU A 127 15.59 -10.02 -12.86
C LEU A 127 17.03 -10.58 -12.88
N ILE A 128 17.83 -10.25 -11.88
CA ILE A 128 19.26 -10.59 -11.87
C ILE A 128 19.79 -10.80 -10.45
N ASP A 129 20.91 -11.52 -10.32
CA ASP A 129 21.66 -11.59 -9.06
C ASP A 129 22.10 -10.16 -8.65
N PRO A 130 21.70 -9.65 -7.47
CA PRO A 130 22.00 -8.29 -7.05
C PRO A 130 23.50 -8.03 -6.86
N ARG A 131 24.35 -9.05 -6.79
CA ARG A 131 25.82 -8.91 -6.80
C ARG A 131 26.36 -8.45 -8.16
N LYS A 132 25.56 -8.52 -9.22
CA LYS A 132 25.87 -8.04 -10.57
C LYS A 132 25.48 -6.58 -10.82
N ALA A 133 24.92 -5.89 -9.82
CA ALA A 133 24.51 -4.49 -9.96
C ALA A 133 25.66 -3.56 -10.40
N SER A 134 26.87 -3.74 -9.88
CA SER A 134 28.04 -2.93 -10.28
C SER A 134 28.52 -3.21 -11.70
N ASP A 135 28.28 -4.42 -12.23
CA ASP A 135 28.59 -4.78 -13.61
C ASP A 135 27.57 -4.11 -14.55
N LEU A 136 26.30 -4.04 -14.15
CA LEU A 136 25.24 -3.32 -14.87
C LEU A 136 25.48 -1.81 -14.91
N GLU A 137 25.94 -1.19 -13.81
CA GLU A 137 26.27 0.25 -13.75
C GLU A 137 27.41 0.65 -14.69
N GLN A 138 28.27 -0.31 -15.08
CA GLN A 138 29.38 -0.06 -16.01
C GLN A 138 28.97 -0.13 -17.48
N LEU A 139 27.74 -0.56 -17.79
CA LEU A 139 27.26 -0.61 -19.17
C LEU A 139 27.10 0.80 -19.75
N PRO A 140 27.47 1.03 -21.02
CA PRO A 140 27.36 2.35 -21.64
C PRO A 140 25.93 2.91 -21.62
N GLY A 141 25.78 4.16 -21.18
CA GLY A 141 24.47 4.85 -21.17
C GLY A 141 23.60 4.54 -19.95
N VAL A 142 24.03 3.65 -19.05
CA VAL A 142 23.40 3.43 -17.75
C VAL A 142 23.75 4.59 -16.83
N GLU A 143 22.71 5.21 -16.27
CA GLU A 143 22.83 6.28 -15.28
C GLU A 143 22.89 5.73 -13.85
N ALA A 144 22.05 4.73 -13.55
CA ALA A 144 21.97 4.11 -12.23
C ALA A 144 21.34 2.72 -12.30
N VAL A 145 21.70 1.85 -11.36
CA VAL A 145 21.00 0.58 -11.13
C VAL A 145 20.29 0.66 -9.79
N ARG A 146 18.96 0.60 -9.84
CA ARG A 146 18.08 0.81 -8.69
C ARG A 146 17.35 -0.46 -8.34
N ARG A 147 17.02 -0.64 -7.07
CA ARG A 147 16.05 -1.65 -6.69
C ARG A 147 14.65 -1.14 -6.94
N ILE A 148 13.77 -2.05 -7.33
CA ILE A 148 12.33 -1.78 -7.34
C ILE A 148 11.79 -2.11 -5.96
N GLN A 149 11.00 -1.20 -5.41
CA GLN A 149 10.38 -1.32 -4.10
C GLN A 149 9.20 -2.28 -4.22
N LYS A 150 9.05 -3.18 -3.25
CA LYS A 150 7.85 -4.02 -3.12
C LYS A 150 6.74 -3.19 -2.50
N MET A 151 5.58 -3.17 -3.13
CA MET A 151 4.42 -2.44 -2.66
C MET A 151 3.39 -3.39 -2.04
N GLU A 152 2.63 -2.89 -1.05
CA GLU A 152 1.53 -3.59 -0.39
C GLU A 152 0.26 -2.69 -0.37
N PRO A 153 -0.96 -3.27 -0.30
CA PRO A 153 -2.22 -2.51 -0.24
C PRO A 153 -2.45 -1.71 1.07
N ASP A 154 -3.14 -0.55 1.02
CA ASP A 154 -3.44 0.36 2.15
C ASP A 154 -4.77 1.18 2.02
N ASN A 155 -5.64 1.23 3.07
CA ASN A 155 -6.90 2.02 3.02
C ASN A 155 -7.54 2.46 4.38
N VAL A 156 -8.21 3.65 4.43
CA VAL A 156 -9.26 4.05 5.42
C VAL A 156 -10.26 5.15 4.90
N ARG A 157 -11.48 5.17 5.47
CA ARG A 157 -12.72 5.96 5.16
C ARG A 157 -12.61 7.51 5.16
N GLY A 158 -13.46 8.23 4.39
CA GLY A 158 -13.49 9.71 4.44
C GLY A 158 -14.65 10.54 3.82
N VAL A 159 -15.56 10.00 2.98
CA VAL A 159 -16.38 10.84 2.05
C VAL A 159 -17.25 11.94 2.69
N PRO A 160 -18.10 11.72 3.71
CA PRO A 160 -18.88 12.81 4.32
C PRO A 160 -18.02 13.80 5.12
N TYR A 161 -16.91 13.32 5.67
CA TYR A 161 -16.02 14.14 6.50
C TYR A 161 -15.24 15.17 5.68
N ILE A 162 -14.81 14.80 4.48
CA ILE A 162 -14.10 15.72 3.57
C ILE A 162 -15.01 16.75 2.89
N GLY A 163 -16.31 16.76 3.25
CA GLY A 163 -17.27 17.74 2.73
C GLY A 163 -17.72 17.48 1.29
N ALA A 164 -17.48 16.28 0.73
CA ALA A 164 -17.86 15.95 -0.65
C ALA A 164 -19.34 16.26 -0.97
N PRO A 165 -20.33 15.98 -0.09
CA PRO A 165 -21.73 16.34 -0.38
C PRO A 165 -21.98 17.83 -0.59
N ALA A 166 -21.18 18.71 0.02
CA ALA A 166 -21.32 20.16 -0.19
C ALA A 166 -20.75 20.61 -1.55
N VAL A 167 -19.84 19.83 -2.14
CA VAL A 167 -19.29 20.06 -3.49
C VAL A 167 -20.30 19.65 -4.56
N TRP A 168 -21.03 18.55 -4.33
CA TRP A 168 -22.11 18.08 -5.20
C TRP A 168 -23.23 19.14 -5.34
N ASP A 169 -23.52 19.88 -4.26
CA ASP A 169 -24.49 20.98 -4.22
C ASP A 169 -23.91 22.37 -4.56
N GLY A 170 -22.60 22.46 -4.78
CA GLY A 170 -21.93 23.72 -5.05
C GLY A 170 -22.45 24.38 -6.34
N VAL A 171 -22.15 25.67 -6.54
CA VAL A 171 -22.58 26.43 -7.74
C VAL A 171 -22.17 25.76 -9.06
N ALA A 172 -21.08 24.98 -9.04
CA ALA A 172 -20.60 24.20 -10.17
C ALA A 172 -21.15 22.76 -10.23
N GLY A 173 -21.74 22.24 -9.15
CA GLY A 173 -22.31 20.89 -9.04
C GLY A 173 -21.36 19.82 -9.56
N LEU A 174 -20.22 19.61 -8.88
CA LEU A 174 -19.14 18.76 -9.41
C LEU A 174 -19.20 17.36 -8.82
N HIS A 175 -19.26 16.35 -9.68
CA HIS A 175 -19.33 14.94 -9.30
C HIS A 175 -18.23 14.09 -9.95
N GLY A 176 -17.42 14.69 -10.82
CA GLY A 176 -16.27 14.06 -11.48
C GLY A 176 -16.51 13.73 -12.96
N GLU A 177 -17.54 14.31 -13.56
CA GLU A 177 -17.98 14.04 -14.92
C GLU A 177 -16.85 14.24 -15.93
N GLY A 178 -16.63 13.22 -16.76
CA GLY A 178 -15.60 13.23 -17.80
C GLY A 178 -14.18 12.99 -17.28
N ILE A 179 -13.94 13.00 -15.97
CA ILE A 179 -12.61 12.76 -15.38
C ILE A 179 -12.30 11.26 -15.38
N LYS A 180 -11.15 10.90 -15.93
CA LYS A 180 -10.60 9.54 -15.99
C LYS A 180 -9.69 9.30 -14.78
N VAL A 181 -10.10 8.39 -13.91
CA VAL A 181 -9.38 8.04 -12.69
C VAL A 181 -8.83 6.62 -12.81
N ALA A 182 -7.51 6.52 -12.93
CA ALA A 182 -6.77 5.26 -12.88
C ALA A 182 -6.61 4.79 -11.43
N ILE A 183 -7.15 3.61 -11.13
CA ILE A 183 -6.97 2.90 -9.86
C ILE A 183 -5.89 1.85 -10.08
N ILE A 184 -4.66 2.14 -9.65
CA ILE A 184 -3.53 1.20 -9.69
C ILE A 184 -3.55 0.38 -8.39
N ASP A 185 -4.07 -0.84 -8.46
CA ASP A 185 -4.39 -1.64 -7.27
C ASP A 185 -4.56 -3.15 -7.58
N THR A 186 -5.30 -3.91 -6.77
CA THR A 186 -5.59 -5.36 -6.96
C THR A 186 -6.63 -5.65 -8.06
N GLY A 187 -7.11 -4.63 -8.76
CA GLY A 187 -8.19 -4.72 -9.75
C GLY A 187 -9.47 -4.02 -9.28
N ILE A 188 -10.55 -4.16 -10.05
CA ILE A 188 -11.90 -3.72 -9.64
C ILE A 188 -12.91 -4.83 -9.96
N ASP A 189 -13.72 -5.23 -8.98
CA ASP A 189 -14.91 -6.06 -9.21
C ASP A 189 -15.98 -5.21 -9.92
N TYR A 190 -15.87 -5.11 -11.24
CA TYR A 190 -16.82 -4.40 -12.09
C TYR A 190 -18.21 -5.05 -12.12
N THR A 191 -18.38 -6.25 -11.56
CA THR A 191 -19.69 -6.89 -11.41
C THR A 191 -20.43 -6.38 -10.16
N HIS A 192 -19.75 -5.68 -9.25
CA HIS A 192 -20.32 -5.20 -8.01
C HIS A 192 -21.36 -4.07 -8.25
N ALA A 193 -22.44 -4.06 -7.47
CA ALA A 193 -23.50 -3.05 -7.60
C ALA A 193 -23.00 -1.61 -7.36
N ASN A 194 -21.93 -1.44 -6.60
CA ASN A 194 -21.30 -0.12 -6.37
C ASN A 194 -20.72 0.49 -7.66
N PHE A 195 -20.51 -0.33 -8.69
CA PHE A 195 -20.05 0.08 -10.02
C PHE A 195 -21.12 -0.21 -11.08
N GLU A 196 -22.39 -0.31 -10.66
CA GLU A 196 -23.56 -0.57 -11.50
C GLU A 196 -23.52 -1.92 -12.25
N GLY A 197 -22.70 -2.85 -11.77
CA GLY A 197 -22.78 -4.25 -12.18
C GLY A 197 -23.98 -4.97 -11.54
N PRO A 198 -24.19 -6.27 -11.88
CA PRO A 198 -25.32 -7.04 -11.37
C PRO A 198 -25.39 -7.17 -9.84
N GLY A 199 -24.25 -7.04 -9.15
CA GLY A 199 -24.16 -7.12 -7.69
C GLY A 199 -24.45 -8.52 -7.14
N THR A 200 -24.19 -9.57 -7.92
CA THR A 200 -24.46 -10.95 -7.53
C THR A 200 -23.19 -11.80 -7.52
N VAL A 201 -23.11 -12.74 -6.58
CA VAL A 201 -22.02 -13.73 -6.51
C VAL A 201 -21.92 -14.51 -7.82
N ALA A 202 -23.04 -14.86 -8.45
CA ALA A 202 -23.04 -15.60 -9.71
C ALA A 202 -22.38 -14.83 -10.86
N ALA A 203 -22.56 -13.51 -10.94
CA ALA A 203 -21.89 -12.67 -11.93
C ALA A 203 -20.38 -12.63 -11.68
N TYR A 204 -19.98 -12.38 -10.44
CA TYR A 204 -18.56 -12.42 -10.05
C TYR A 204 -17.91 -13.76 -10.39
N THR A 205 -18.53 -14.89 -9.98
CA THR A 205 -18.00 -16.23 -10.24
C THR A 205 -17.89 -16.53 -11.74
N ALA A 206 -18.81 -16.02 -12.56
CA ALA A 206 -18.75 -16.21 -14.01
C ALA A 206 -17.57 -15.45 -14.64
N GLU A 207 -17.35 -14.19 -14.26
CA GLU A 207 -16.21 -13.41 -14.75
C GLU A 207 -14.88 -13.95 -14.21
N ASN A 208 -14.84 -14.37 -12.94
CA ASN A 208 -13.64 -14.96 -12.33
C ASN A 208 -13.27 -16.32 -12.96
N ALA A 209 -14.24 -17.07 -13.48
CA ALA A 209 -13.95 -18.31 -14.22
C ALA A 209 -13.39 -18.04 -15.64
N ALA A 210 -13.43 -16.79 -16.09
CA ALA A 210 -12.96 -16.30 -17.38
C ALA A 210 -11.94 -15.14 -17.19
N ASP A 211 -11.21 -15.17 -16.09
CA ASP A 211 -10.22 -14.19 -15.63
C ASP A 211 -9.15 -13.83 -16.67
N THR A 212 -8.84 -14.70 -17.62
CA THR A 212 -7.85 -14.44 -18.69
C THR A 212 -8.47 -14.01 -20.02
N LEU A 213 -9.80 -13.98 -20.12
CA LEU A 213 -10.53 -13.57 -21.32
C LEU A 213 -10.97 -12.11 -21.22
N PRO A 214 -11.23 -11.41 -22.35
CA PRO A 214 -11.74 -10.05 -22.31
C PRO A 214 -12.99 -9.93 -21.41
N PRO A 215 -13.03 -8.91 -20.53
CA PRO A 215 -14.17 -8.68 -19.64
C PRO A 215 -15.49 -8.53 -20.38
N ASN A 216 -16.59 -8.78 -19.68
CA ASN A 216 -17.91 -8.54 -20.22
C ASN A 216 -18.14 -7.05 -20.56
N PRO A 217 -18.43 -6.72 -21.84
CA PRO A 217 -18.53 -5.34 -22.30
C PRO A 217 -19.74 -4.57 -21.75
N LEU A 218 -20.67 -5.26 -21.07
CA LEU A 218 -21.80 -4.61 -20.38
C LEU A 218 -21.37 -3.84 -19.12
N TRP A 219 -20.29 -4.28 -18.46
CA TRP A 219 -19.85 -3.75 -17.17
C TRP A 219 -18.39 -3.28 -17.16
N PHE A 220 -17.66 -3.57 -18.23
CA PHE A 220 -16.29 -3.11 -18.43
C PHE A 220 -16.06 -2.58 -19.84
N GLY A 221 -15.32 -1.48 -19.96
CA GLY A 221 -14.97 -0.86 -21.25
C GLY A 221 -15.79 0.40 -21.56
N PRO A 222 -15.59 1.04 -22.73
CA PRO A 222 -16.11 2.38 -23.00
C PRO A 222 -17.63 2.52 -22.86
N ALA A 223 -18.37 1.44 -23.17
CA ALA A 223 -19.82 1.38 -23.09
C ALA A 223 -20.37 1.05 -21.69
N ALA A 224 -19.52 0.58 -20.77
CA ALA A 224 -19.91 0.26 -19.41
C ALA A 224 -20.35 1.51 -18.64
N PRO A 225 -21.23 1.39 -17.64
CA PRO A 225 -21.69 2.54 -16.86
C PRO A 225 -20.54 3.21 -16.10
N ARG A 226 -19.68 2.43 -15.44
CA ARG A 226 -18.68 2.94 -14.47
C ARG A 226 -17.23 2.63 -14.83
N ILE A 227 -16.92 1.36 -15.10
CA ILE A 227 -15.54 0.93 -15.32
C ILE A 227 -15.23 1.02 -16.82
N LYS A 228 -14.62 2.14 -17.24
CA LYS A 228 -14.48 2.51 -18.67
C LYS A 228 -13.33 1.79 -19.39
N GLY A 229 -12.49 1.07 -18.66
CA GLY A 229 -11.39 0.29 -19.19
C GLY A 229 -10.40 -0.10 -18.11
N GLY A 230 -9.23 -0.56 -18.53
CA GLY A 230 -8.22 -1.10 -17.61
C GLY A 230 -7.43 -2.24 -18.23
N ILE A 231 -6.53 -2.82 -17.44
CA ILE A 231 -5.65 -3.92 -17.83
C ILE A 231 -5.20 -4.70 -16.59
N ASP A 232 -5.05 -6.02 -16.71
CA ASP A 232 -4.25 -6.80 -15.76
C ASP A 232 -2.81 -6.89 -16.25
N LEU A 233 -1.88 -6.33 -15.48
CA LEU A 233 -0.46 -6.34 -15.82
C LEU A 233 0.27 -7.58 -15.31
N VAL A 234 -0.39 -8.45 -14.52
CA VAL A 234 0.31 -9.45 -13.71
C VAL A 234 -0.33 -10.83 -13.68
N GLY A 235 -1.65 -10.94 -13.78
CA GLY A 235 -2.37 -12.19 -13.65
C GLY A 235 -2.39 -12.73 -12.21
N ASP A 236 -3.23 -13.74 -11.97
CA ASP A 236 -3.58 -14.25 -10.63
C ASP A 236 -2.41 -14.78 -9.79
N ALA A 237 -1.45 -15.45 -10.43
CA ALA A 237 -0.37 -16.15 -9.72
C ALA A 237 0.83 -15.26 -9.36
N TYR A 238 0.82 -13.99 -9.74
CA TYR A 238 1.98 -13.12 -9.59
C TYR A 238 2.26 -12.71 -8.14
N ASN A 239 3.53 -12.79 -7.74
CA ASN A 239 4.00 -12.35 -6.45
C ASN A 239 5.49 -11.95 -6.53
N ALA A 240 5.78 -10.65 -6.42
CA ALA A 240 7.16 -10.12 -6.42
C ALA A 240 8.02 -10.56 -5.22
N SER A 241 7.42 -11.24 -4.24
CA SER A 241 8.11 -11.83 -3.09
C SER A 241 8.32 -13.33 -3.17
N ALA A 242 7.95 -13.97 -4.28
CA ALA A 242 8.17 -15.39 -4.46
C ALA A 242 9.68 -15.76 -4.42
N PRO A 243 10.03 -17.00 -4.05
CA PRO A 243 11.41 -17.45 -4.08
C PRO A 243 12.01 -17.41 -5.49
N ASP A 244 13.33 -17.26 -5.55
CA ASP A 244 14.11 -17.36 -6.77
C ASP A 244 13.72 -18.54 -7.67
N GLY A 245 13.55 -18.25 -8.96
CA GLY A 245 13.18 -19.24 -9.97
C GLY A 245 11.71 -19.66 -9.92
N SER A 246 10.91 -19.08 -9.02
CA SER A 246 9.46 -19.24 -9.06
C SER A 246 8.87 -18.55 -10.29
N PRO A 247 7.96 -19.22 -11.04
CA PRO A 247 7.25 -18.57 -12.14
C PRO A 247 6.38 -17.38 -11.68
N ALA A 248 6.00 -17.33 -10.39
CA ALA A 248 5.25 -16.22 -9.80
C ALA A 248 6.01 -14.88 -9.80
N LEU A 249 7.33 -14.89 -10.02
CA LEU A 249 8.11 -13.66 -10.19
C LEU A 249 7.86 -12.99 -11.55
N ILE A 250 7.30 -13.71 -12.53
CA ILE A 250 7.12 -13.26 -13.90
C ILE A 250 5.64 -12.88 -14.10
N PRO A 251 5.32 -11.60 -14.34
CA PRO A 251 3.96 -11.17 -14.66
C PRO A 251 3.39 -11.92 -15.87
N GLN A 252 2.10 -12.24 -15.83
CA GLN A 252 1.33 -12.82 -16.94
C GLN A 252 0.16 -11.88 -17.28
N PRO A 253 0.40 -10.80 -18.04
CA PRO A 253 -0.63 -9.81 -18.34
C PRO A 253 -1.80 -10.38 -19.14
N ASP A 254 -2.99 -9.87 -18.88
CA ASP A 254 -4.22 -10.24 -19.58
C ASP A 254 -5.23 -9.05 -19.58
N PRO A 255 -6.33 -9.12 -20.36
CA PRO A 255 -7.21 -7.97 -20.52
C PRO A 255 -8.19 -7.74 -19.36
N ASN A 256 -8.23 -8.59 -18.34
CA ASN A 256 -9.31 -8.61 -17.34
C ASN A 256 -8.82 -8.31 -15.91
N PRO A 257 -8.88 -7.04 -15.49
CA PRO A 257 -8.44 -6.61 -14.16
C PRO A 257 -9.49 -6.88 -13.07
N LEU A 258 -10.19 -8.01 -13.13
CA LEU A 258 -11.15 -8.38 -12.09
C LEU A 258 -10.42 -8.50 -10.76
N ASP A 259 -11.00 -7.92 -9.71
CA ASP A 259 -10.41 -7.94 -8.38
C ASP A 259 -10.74 -9.24 -7.64
N CYS A 260 -9.72 -10.04 -7.36
CA CYS A 260 -9.84 -11.26 -6.55
C CYS A 260 -9.41 -11.09 -5.08
N HIS A 261 -9.00 -9.88 -4.67
CA HIS A 261 -8.59 -9.57 -3.29
C HIS A 261 -9.57 -8.63 -2.57
N GLY A 262 -10.16 -7.69 -3.29
CA GLY A 262 -11.14 -6.72 -2.78
C GLY A 262 -10.57 -5.37 -2.36
N HIS A 263 -9.24 -5.19 -2.33
CA HIS A 263 -8.64 -3.92 -1.93
C HIS A 263 -8.91 -2.82 -2.97
N GLY A 264 -8.59 -3.10 -4.23
CA GLY A 264 -8.80 -2.17 -5.35
C GLY A 264 -10.27 -1.83 -5.54
N SER A 265 -11.18 -2.78 -5.36
CA SER A 265 -12.64 -2.51 -5.36
C SER A 265 -13.05 -1.55 -4.24
N HIS A 266 -12.48 -1.68 -3.04
CA HIS A 266 -12.74 -0.73 -1.97
C HIS A 266 -12.17 0.65 -2.29
N VAL A 267 -10.95 0.73 -2.82
CA VAL A 267 -10.30 1.99 -3.20
C VAL A 267 -11.08 2.72 -4.29
N ALA A 268 -11.41 2.02 -5.36
CA ALA A 268 -12.25 2.52 -6.45
C ALA A 268 -13.62 3.00 -5.94
N GLY A 269 -14.22 2.26 -5.01
CA GLY A 269 -15.47 2.65 -4.37
C GLY A 269 -15.37 3.97 -3.60
N SER A 270 -14.29 4.18 -2.85
CA SER A 270 -14.03 5.45 -2.16
C SER A 270 -13.82 6.61 -3.13
N ALA A 271 -13.12 6.38 -4.24
CA ALA A 271 -12.85 7.41 -5.25
C ALA A 271 -14.13 7.81 -6.00
N GLY A 272 -14.87 6.85 -6.54
CA GLY A 272 -15.98 7.14 -7.45
C GLY A 272 -17.02 6.03 -7.56
N GLY A 273 -17.28 5.28 -6.49
CA GLY A 273 -18.40 4.34 -6.47
C GLY A 273 -19.76 5.07 -6.50
N SER A 274 -20.74 4.50 -7.20
CA SER A 274 -22.08 5.09 -7.30
C SER A 274 -22.84 5.03 -5.96
N GLY A 275 -22.46 4.13 -5.06
CA GLY A 275 -23.16 3.82 -3.82
C GLY A 275 -24.12 2.63 -3.97
N VAL A 276 -24.40 1.97 -2.84
CA VAL A 276 -25.28 0.81 -2.75
C VAL A 276 -26.31 1.05 -1.65
N LEU A 277 -27.58 1.01 -2.02
CA LEU A 277 -28.70 1.14 -1.10
C LEU A 277 -28.78 -0.07 -0.15
N SER A 278 -29.51 0.08 0.95
CA SER A 278 -29.75 -1.01 1.91
C SER A 278 -30.45 -2.24 1.30
N THR A 279 -31.12 -2.06 0.17
CA THR A 279 -31.72 -3.14 -0.65
C THR A 279 -30.68 -3.97 -1.41
N GLY A 280 -29.43 -3.51 -1.47
CA GLY A 280 -28.36 -4.10 -2.28
C GLY A 280 -28.29 -3.56 -3.72
N ALA A 281 -29.23 -2.70 -4.12
CA ALA A 281 -29.23 -2.09 -5.45
C ALA A 281 -28.22 -0.95 -5.57
N ALA A 282 -27.63 -0.78 -6.75
CA ALA A 282 -26.85 0.39 -7.12
C ALA A 282 -27.71 1.66 -7.00
N TYR A 283 -27.12 2.75 -6.50
CA TYR A 283 -27.76 4.05 -6.57
C TYR A 283 -27.56 4.67 -7.95
N THR A 284 -28.66 5.15 -8.54
CA THR A 284 -28.70 5.74 -9.90
C THR A 284 -29.43 7.10 -9.90
N GLY A 285 -29.63 7.67 -8.72
CA GLY A 285 -30.19 9.02 -8.57
C GLY A 285 -29.15 10.10 -8.72
N SER A 286 -29.58 11.37 -8.68
CA SER A 286 -28.70 12.52 -8.69
C SER A 286 -27.95 12.69 -7.36
N TYR A 287 -26.69 13.12 -7.42
CA TYR A 287 -25.89 13.40 -6.22
C TYR A 287 -26.04 14.87 -5.79
N ASP A 288 -26.46 15.07 -4.55
CA ASP A 288 -26.72 16.36 -3.91
C ASP A 288 -26.39 16.30 -2.41
N ALA A 289 -26.43 17.42 -1.69
CA ALA A 289 -26.10 17.43 -0.26
C ALA A 289 -27.08 16.60 0.59
N ALA A 290 -28.31 16.41 0.09
CA ALA A 290 -29.32 15.59 0.76
C ALA A 290 -29.08 14.09 0.56
N THR A 291 -28.38 13.68 -0.50
CA THR A 291 -28.23 12.31 -0.99
C THR A 291 -27.83 11.34 0.12
N ILE A 292 -26.84 11.72 0.93
CA ILE A 292 -26.41 10.89 2.06
C ILE A 292 -27.52 10.71 3.10
N SER A 293 -28.20 11.79 3.47
CA SER A 293 -29.25 11.78 4.52
C SER A 293 -30.61 11.26 4.06
N ALA A 294 -30.90 11.34 2.77
CA ALA A 294 -32.18 10.97 2.17
C ALA A 294 -32.30 9.47 1.87
N ASN A 295 -31.20 8.73 1.94
CA ASN A 295 -31.12 7.32 1.58
C ASN A 295 -30.55 6.48 2.71
N ASN A 296 -30.96 5.21 2.75
CA ASN A 296 -30.36 4.21 3.62
C ASN A 296 -29.29 3.44 2.84
N TRP A 297 -28.04 3.55 3.26
CA TRP A 297 -26.89 3.03 2.53
C TRP A 297 -26.38 1.73 3.14
N ARG A 298 -26.08 0.76 2.27
CA ARG A 298 -25.15 -0.34 2.59
C ARG A 298 -23.71 0.13 2.34
N ILE A 299 -23.50 0.87 1.26
CA ILE A 299 -22.24 1.53 0.89
C ILE A 299 -22.60 2.93 0.42
N ALA A 300 -22.07 3.98 1.04
CA ALA A 300 -22.32 5.34 0.57
C ALA A 300 -21.56 5.62 -0.75
N PRO A 301 -21.98 6.60 -1.55
CA PRO A 301 -21.25 7.01 -2.76
C PRO A 301 -19.81 7.44 -2.46
N GLY A 302 -18.95 7.30 -3.46
CA GLY A 302 -17.57 7.79 -3.46
C GLY A 302 -17.48 9.32 -3.52
N ALA A 303 -16.27 9.86 -3.44
CA ALA A 303 -16.05 11.31 -3.46
C ALA A 303 -16.45 11.97 -4.80
N ALA A 304 -16.11 11.32 -5.91
CA ALA A 304 -16.42 11.72 -7.28
C ALA A 304 -17.31 10.65 -7.95
N PRO A 305 -18.60 10.57 -7.55
CA PRO A 305 -19.48 9.47 -7.93
C PRO A 305 -19.94 9.52 -9.39
N GLU A 306 -19.46 10.44 -10.22
CA GLU A 306 -19.69 10.45 -11.69
C GLU A 306 -18.38 10.41 -12.52
N SER A 307 -17.25 10.10 -11.86
CA SER A 307 -15.98 9.85 -12.55
C SER A 307 -15.95 8.53 -13.34
N HIS A 308 -15.13 8.51 -14.39
CA HIS A 308 -14.83 7.31 -15.14
C HIS A 308 -13.66 6.56 -14.48
N LEU A 309 -13.92 5.36 -13.96
CA LEU A 309 -12.91 4.55 -13.30
C LEU A 309 -12.21 3.63 -14.30
N TYR A 310 -10.89 3.51 -14.18
CA TYR A 310 -10.05 2.58 -14.93
C TYR A 310 -9.31 1.65 -13.96
N ALA A 311 -9.46 0.33 -14.16
CA ALA A 311 -8.86 -0.68 -13.30
C ALA A 311 -7.48 -1.09 -13.83
N ILE A 312 -6.41 -0.75 -13.12
CA ILE A 312 -5.05 -1.17 -13.49
C ILE A 312 -4.57 -2.14 -12.42
N ARG A 313 -4.69 -3.44 -12.72
CA ARG A 313 -4.36 -4.49 -11.77
C ARG A 313 -2.84 -4.75 -11.78
N VAL A 314 -2.23 -4.58 -10.61
CA VAL A 314 -0.78 -4.72 -10.39
C VAL A 314 -0.42 -5.80 -9.37
N PHE A 315 -1.41 -6.39 -8.71
CA PHE A 315 -1.22 -7.51 -7.79
C PHE A 315 -1.86 -8.78 -8.36
N GLY A 316 -1.25 -9.93 -8.09
CA GLY A 316 -1.97 -11.20 -8.19
C GLY A 316 -3.10 -11.25 -7.16
N CYS A 317 -3.83 -12.36 -7.09
CA CYS A 317 -4.81 -12.53 -6.01
C CYS A 317 -4.17 -12.50 -4.63
N VAL A 318 -2.86 -12.78 -4.61
CA VAL A 318 -2.01 -12.75 -3.44
C VAL A 318 -0.69 -12.11 -3.80
N GLY A 319 -0.03 -11.50 -2.82
CA GLY A 319 1.40 -11.23 -2.90
C GLY A 319 1.73 -9.75 -2.91
N SER A 320 3.00 -9.47 -3.13
CA SER A 320 3.50 -8.12 -3.33
C SER A 320 3.64 -7.81 -4.81
N THR A 321 3.71 -6.52 -5.16
CA THR A 321 3.98 -6.08 -6.53
C THR A 321 5.28 -5.29 -6.66
N ASP A 322 5.89 -5.37 -7.83
CA ASP A 322 6.96 -4.49 -8.31
C ASP A 322 6.67 -3.92 -9.72
N VAL A 323 5.42 -3.99 -10.19
CA VAL A 323 4.99 -3.46 -11.52
C VAL A 323 4.37 -2.06 -11.47
N THR A 324 4.59 -1.31 -10.39
CA THR A 324 3.98 0.02 -10.21
C THR A 324 4.45 1.02 -11.28
N VAL A 325 5.69 0.91 -11.76
CA VAL A 325 6.19 1.77 -12.85
C VAL A 325 5.45 1.46 -14.14
N ASP A 326 5.28 0.18 -14.47
CA ASP A 326 4.53 -0.32 -15.63
C ASP A 326 3.09 0.23 -15.65
N ALA A 327 2.44 0.30 -14.50
CA ALA A 327 1.10 0.86 -14.35
C ALA A 327 1.03 2.38 -14.52
N ILE A 328 2.05 3.11 -14.05
CA ILE A 328 2.15 4.56 -14.26
C ILE A 328 2.38 4.86 -15.75
N GLU A 329 3.24 4.08 -16.43
CA GLU A 329 3.43 4.17 -17.88
C GLU A 329 2.12 3.95 -18.62
N TRP A 330 1.37 2.90 -18.26
CA TRP A 330 0.06 2.63 -18.88
C TRP A 330 -0.91 3.79 -18.65
N ALA A 331 -0.97 4.36 -17.45
CA ALA A 331 -1.87 5.46 -17.13
C ALA A 331 -1.53 6.72 -17.95
N VAL A 332 -0.24 7.04 -18.10
CA VAL A 332 0.21 8.16 -18.96
C VAL A 332 -0.09 7.86 -20.42
N ALA A 333 0.19 6.65 -20.91
CA ALA A 333 -0.08 6.23 -22.29
C ALA A 333 -1.57 6.28 -22.69
N ASN A 334 -2.46 6.24 -21.71
CA ASN A 334 -3.90 6.22 -21.94
C ASN A 334 -4.57 7.53 -21.51
N ASP A 335 -3.82 8.62 -21.35
CA ASP A 335 -4.32 9.97 -21.01
C ASP A 335 -5.23 9.95 -19.78
N MET A 336 -4.75 9.38 -18.67
CA MET A 336 -5.47 9.43 -17.40
C MET A 336 -5.32 10.82 -16.76
N ASP A 337 -6.42 11.38 -16.25
CA ASP A 337 -6.40 12.67 -15.56
C ASP A 337 -5.87 12.55 -14.12
N VAL A 338 -6.24 11.45 -13.47
CA VAL A 338 -5.89 11.16 -12.07
C VAL A 338 -5.33 9.74 -11.96
N ILE A 339 -4.21 9.60 -11.26
CA ILE A 339 -3.68 8.31 -10.82
C ILE A 339 -3.87 8.21 -9.30
N ASN A 340 -4.57 7.18 -8.85
CA ASN A 340 -4.63 6.80 -7.45
C ASN A 340 -3.78 5.55 -7.20
N MET A 341 -2.82 5.66 -6.28
CA MET A 341 -2.00 4.55 -5.78
C MET A 341 -2.21 4.39 -4.27
N SER A 342 -3.15 3.52 -3.89
CA SER A 342 -3.39 3.11 -2.50
C SER A 342 -2.48 1.94 -2.12
N LEU A 343 -1.20 2.10 -2.46
CA LEU A 343 -0.15 1.13 -2.28
C LEU A 343 1.16 1.85 -1.97
N GLY A 344 2.11 1.11 -1.41
CA GLY A 344 3.46 1.63 -1.26
C GLY A 344 4.38 0.70 -0.48
N SER A 345 5.64 1.11 -0.39
CA SER A 345 6.64 0.49 0.46
C SER A 345 6.95 1.40 1.64
N SER A 346 7.62 0.90 2.67
CA SER A 346 8.20 1.78 3.71
C SER A 346 9.48 2.46 3.23
N PHE A 347 9.91 3.54 3.88
CA PHE A 347 11.22 4.18 3.68
C PHE A 347 11.50 4.62 2.23
N GLY A 348 10.54 5.32 1.64
CA GLY A 348 10.66 5.82 0.28
C GLY A 348 11.79 6.83 0.12
N LYS A 349 12.32 6.88 -1.09
CA LYS A 349 13.30 7.86 -1.54
C LYS A 349 12.80 8.55 -2.80
N ARG A 350 13.24 9.79 -3.00
CA ARG A 350 12.88 10.57 -4.19
C ARG A 350 13.37 9.93 -5.49
N ASP A 351 14.45 9.16 -5.42
CA ASP A 351 15.09 8.51 -6.55
C ASP A 351 14.69 7.04 -6.71
N ASP A 352 13.66 6.59 -5.98
CA ASP A 352 13.02 5.30 -6.21
C ASP A 352 12.30 5.31 -7.58
N PRO A 353 12.35 4.22 -8.37
CA PRO A 353 11.78 4.22 -9.72
C PRO A 353 10.31 4.65 -9.80
N SER A 354 9.47 4.18 -8.88
CA SER A 354 8.06 4.55 -8.80
C SER A 354 7.84 6.01 -8.38
N ALA A 355 8.72 6.58 -7.54
CA ALA A 355 8.68 7.99 -7.16
C ALA A 355 9.11 8.91 -8.32
N VAL A 356 10.12 8.49 -9.09
CA VAL A 356 10.55 9.20 -10.31
C VAL A 356 9.45 9.16 -11.37
N ALA A 357 8.87 7.98 -11.65
CA ALA A 357 7.77 7.84 -12.60
C ALA A 357 6.55 8.70 -12.19
N SER A 358 6.20 8.70 -10.90
CA SER A 358 5.12 9.53 -10.36
C SER A 358 5.41 11.02 -10.47
N THR A 359 6.66 11.44 -10.24
CA THR A 359 7.09 12.84 -10.42
C THR A 359 6.94 13.26 -11.88
N ASN A 360 7.34 12.39 -12.81
CA ASN A 360 7.25 12.66 -14.24
C ASN A 360 5.79 12.70 -14.73
N ALA A 361 4.92 11.82 -14.22
CA ALA A 361 3.49 11.88 -14.48
C ALA A 361 2.85 13.16 -13.91
N ALA A 362 3.26 13.62 -12.73
CA ALA A 362 2.78 14.89 -12.18
C ALA A 362 3.22 16.11 -13.02
N ILE A 363 4.46 16.09 -13.51
CA ILE A 363 4.98 17.11 -14.45
C ILE A 363 4.15 17.14 -15.75
N ALA A 364 3.63 16.00 -16.17
CA ALA A 364 2.77 15.84 -17.34
C ALA A 364 1.36 16.45 -17.20
N GLY A 365 0.99 16.91 -16.00
CA GLY A 365 -0.37 17.37 -15.72
C GLY A 365 -1.31 16.29 -15.21
N VAL A 366 -0.84 15.05 -15.00
CA VAL A 366 -1.62 14.01 -14.32
C VAL A 366 -1.64 14.28 -12.82
N ILE A 367 -2.81 14.29 -12.20
CA ILE A 367 -2.91 14.41 -10.74
C ILE A 367 -2.57 13.06 -10.11
N VAL A 368 -1.41 12.96 -9.47
CA VAL A 368 -0.97 11.72 -8.82
C VAL A 368 -1.25 11.77 -7.32
N VAL A 369 -2.10 10.87 -6.82
CA VAL A 369 -2.48 10.75 -5.41
C VAL A 369 -1.99 9.41 -4.86
N ILE A 370 -1.25 9.46 -3.74
CA ILE A 370 -0.49 8.30 -3.24
C ILE A 370 -0.66 8.20 -1.73
N SER A 371 -0.86 6.99 -1.19
CA SER A 371 -0.80 6.78 0.28
C SER A 371 0.56 7.19 0.83
N ALA A 372 0.59 7.92 1.95
CA ALA A 372 1.82 8.23 2.69
C ALA A 372 2.49 6.98 3.29
N GLY A 373 1.71 5.89 3.44
CA GLY A 373 2.14 4.63 4.00
C GLY A 373 1.75 4.46 5.47
N ASN A 374 1.79 3.20 5.89
CA ASN A 374 1.20 2.72 7.14
C ASN A 374 2.20 2.23 8.20
N SER A 375 3.48 2.51 7.99
CA SER A 375 4.61 1.92 8.70
C SER A 375 4.84 2.45 10.12
N GLY A 376 3.87 3.19 10.65
CA GLY A 376 3.87 3.76 12.00
C GLY A 376 3.85 5.29 12.02
N PRO A 377 3.98 5.90 13.21
CA PRO A 377 3.94 7.35 13.38
C PRO A 377 5.33 8.02 13.30
N ASN A 378 6.40 7.24 13.11
CA ASN A 378 7.77 7.75 13.14
C ASN A 378 8.04 8.70 11.96
N GLN A 379 8.87 9.71 12.20
CA GLN A 379 9.33 10.61 11.15
C GLN A 379 10.21 9.86 10.13
N TYR A 380 10.23 10.33 8.89
CA TYR A 380 11.09 9.81 7.80
C TYR A 380 10.79 8.36 7.37
N ILE A 381 9.58 7.85 7.62
CA ILE A 381 9.16 6.52 7.14
C ILE A 381 8.19 6.56 5.96
N THR A 382 7.84 7.76 5.48
CA THR A 382 6.98 7.97 4.31
C THR A 382 7.40 7.06 3.18
N GLY A 383 6.42 6.43 2.56
CA GLY A 383 6.66 5.38 1.58
C GLY A 383 7.00 5.85 0.18
N SER A 384 7.48 4.92 -0.64
CA SER A 384 7.51 5.08 -2.09
C SER A 384 6.23 4.48 -2.68
N PRO A 385 5.56 5.09 -3.66
CA PRO A 385 5.97 6.29 -4.41
C PRO A 385 5.61 7.65 -3.76
N SER A 386 5.11 7.67 -2.52
CA SER A 386 4.62 8.88 -1.85
C SER A 386 5.67 10.00 -1.67
N THR A 387 6.96 9.67 -1.79
CA THR A 387 8.08 10.63 -1.80
C THR A 387 8.29 11.34 -3.13
N ALA A 388 7.45 11.08 -4.14
CA ALA A 388 7.47 11.77 -5.43
C ALA A 388 7.23 13.28 -5.28
N GLU A 389 7.92 14.07 -6.09
CA GLU A 389 7.70 15.51 -6.14
C GLU A 389 6.50 15.83 -7.04
N GLY A 390 5.67 16.78 -6.63
CA GLY A 390 4.45 17.14 -7.37
C GLY A 390 3.27 16.19 -7.14
N ALA A 391 3.47 15.02 -6.54
CA ALA A 391 2.40 14.11 -6.13
C ALA A 391 1.76 14.53 -4.78
N ILE A 392 0.51 14.12 -4.58
CA ILE A 392 -0.25 14.33 -3.36
C ILE A 392 -0.06 13.13 -2.43
N SER A 393 0.87 13.26 -1.48
CA SER A 393 1.06 12.29 -0.39
C SER A 393 -0.08 12.40 0.63
N THR A 394 -0.86 11.33 0.78
CA THR A 394 -2.08 11.32 1.58
C THR A 394 -1.91 10.46 2.82
N ALA A 395 -1.90 11.10 3.99
CA ALA A 395 -1.89 10.41 5.28
C ALA A 395 -3.31 10.11 5.76
N ALA A 396 -3.45 9.05 6.56
CA ALA A 396 -4.72 8.72 7.19
C ALA A 396 -4.98 9.59 8.42
N GLN A 397 -6.22 10.04 8.57
CA GLN A 397 -6.71 10.75 9.75
C GLN A 397 -8.01 10.10 10.21
N ASP A 398 -8.13 9.86 11.52
CA ASP A 398 -9.37 9.33 12.09
C ASP A 398 -10.31 10.52 12.40
N ALA A 399 -11.44 10.58 11.71
CA ALA A 399 -12.40 11.68 11.74
C ALA A 399 -13.36 11.64 12.95
N TRP A 400 -12.84 11.68 14.18
CA TRP A 400 -13.68 11.72 15.39
C TRP A 400 -13.70 13.12 16.03
N THR A 401 -14.89 13.58 16.41
CA THR A 401 -15.10 14.85 17.12
C THR A 401 -14.55 14.85 18.55
N THR A 402 -14.20 13.69 19.11
CA THR A 402 -13.63 13.54 20.46
C THR A 402 -12.53 12.49 20.47
N ILE A 403 -11.33 12.89 20.91
CA ILE A 403 -10.24 12.00 21.30
C ILE A 403 -10.12 12.11 22.82
N PRO A 404 -10.11 11.00 23.58
CA PRO A 404 -10.10 9.59 23.15
C PRO A 404 -11.49 8.95 22.98
N GLY A 405 -11.61 7.98 22.06
CA GLY A 405 -12.84 7.22 21.82
C GLY A 405 -13.08 6.08 22.81
N ALA A 406 -12.01 5.53 23.43
CA ALA A 406 -12.07 4.63 24.59
C ALA A 406 -10.73 4.58 25.33
N THR A 407 -10.73 3.99 26.53
CA THR A 407 -9.53 3.65 27.30
C THR A 407 -9.54 2.17 27.65
N LEU A 408 -8.50 1.43 27.26
CA LEU A 408 -8.31 0.03 27.63
C LEU A 408 -7.34 -0.09 28.80
N THR A 409 -7.85 -0.55 29.94
CA THR A 409 -7.03 -0.87 31.11
C THR A 409 -6.84 -2.38 31.20
N VAL A 410 -5.59 -2.83 31.19
CA VAL A 410 -5.25 -4.25 31.33
C VAL A 410 -4.98 -4.56 32.81
N THR A 411 -5.49 -5.68 33.31
CA THR A 411 -5.26 -6.15 34.69
C THR A 411 -4.69 -7.58 34.68
N PRO A 412 -3.53 -7.84 35.31
CA PRO A 412 -2.64 -6.86 35.95
C PRO A 412 -2.07 -5.84 34.95
N ALA A 413 -1.72 -4.65 35.44
CA ALA A 413 -1.22 -3.58 34.58
C ALA A 413 0.05 -4.03 33.84
N ILE A 414 0.08 -3.81 32.52
CA ILE A 414 1.24 -4.01 31.67
C ILE A 414 1.83 -2.64 31.26
N PRO A 415 3.11 -2.56 30.86
CA PRO A 415 3.69 -1.31 30.35
C PRO A 415 2.82 -0.70 29.24
N GLY A 416 2.53 0.61 29.36
CA GLY A 416 1.67 1.32 28.42
C GLY A 416 0.16 1.28 28.73
N SER A 417 -0.30 0.44 29.67
CA SER A 417 -1.68 0.51 30.18
C SER A 417 -1.84 1.70 31.15
N PRO A 418 -2.90 2.51 31.04
CA PRO A 418 -4.03 2.34 30.13
C PRO A 418 -3.74 2.81 28.69
N PHE A 419 -4.23 2.05 27.71
CA PHE A 419 -4.12 2.39 26.30
C PHE A 419 -5.26 3.31 25.87
N THR A 420 -4.93 4.39 25.17
CA THR A 420 -5.93 5.21 24.48
C THR A 420 -6.32 4.51 23.18
N LEU A 421 -7.61 4.24 23.00
CA LEU A 421 -8.16 3.59 21.82
C LEU A 421 -9.05 4.52 21.01
N ILE A 422 -9.22 4.15 19.74
CA ILE A 422 -10.11 4.81 18.79
C ILE A 422 -11.32 3.89 18.58
N ASN A 423 -12.53 4.44 18.69
CA ASN A 423 -13.77 3.73 18.38
C ASN A 423 -14.04 3.74 16.87
N ALA A 424 -13.29 2.98 16.08
CA ALA A 424 -13.39 3.08 14.61
C ALA A 424 -14.77 2.71 14.01
N ASN A 425 -15.59 1.96 14.73
CA ASN A 425 -16.90 1.48 14.26
C ASN A 425 -18.09 2.28 14.82
N GLY A 426 -17.85 3.29 15.65
CA GLY A 426 -18.90 4.11 16.24
C GLY A 426 -19.88 3.33 17.14
N GLN A 427 -19.52 2.12 17.55
CA GLN A 427 -20.38 1.30 18.40
C GLN A 427 -20.44 1.91 19.80
N PRO A 428 -21.63 2.14 20.38
CA PRO A 428 -21.73 2.52 21.77
C PRO A 428 -21.32 1.32 22.62
N PHE A 429 -20.09 1.31 23.11
CA PHE A 429 -19.67 0.36 24.11
C PHE A 429 -19.74 1.01 25.49
N GLY A 430 -20.36 0.30 26.44
CA GLY A 430 -20.20 0.61 27.86
C GLY A 430 -18.80 0.22 28.33
N THR A 431 -18.63 -0.04 29.63
CA THR A 431 -17.40 -0.67 30.12
C THR A 431 -17.34 -2.12 29.63
N LEU A 432 -16.56 -2.37 28.57
CA LEU A 432 -16.23 -3.72 28.14
C LEU A 432 -15.17 -4.31 29.09
N THR A 433 -15.51 -5.40 29.76
CA THR A 433 -14.58 -6.17 30.60
C THR A 433 -14.56 -7.60 30.07
N GLY A 434 -13.40 -8.08 29.66
CA GLY A 434 -13.26 -9.39 29.05
C GLY A 434 -11.80 -9.83 28.96
N PRO A 435 -11.56 -11.14 28.76
CA PRO A 435 -10.23 -11.64 28.52
C PRO A 435 -9.67 -11.09 27.21
N ILE A 436 -8.42 -10.64 27.25
CA ILE A 436 -7.69 -10.18 26.07
C ILE A 436 -7.11 -11.42 25.37
N VAL A 437 -7.39 -11.54 24.08
CA VAL A 437 -6.83 -12.56 23.21
C VAL A 437 -5.96 -11.86 22.17
N VAL A 438 -4.66 -12.08 22.22
CA VAL A 438 -3.74 -11.55 21.20
C VAL A 438 -3.65 -12.59 20.10
N LEU A 439 -4.00 -12.20 18.87
CA LEU A 439 -3.85 -13.09 17.72
C LEU A 439 -2.36 -13.31 17.43
N GLN A 440 -1.98 -14.57 17.37
CA GLN A 440 -0.63 -15.00 17.03
C GLN A 440 -0.65 -15.74 15.71
N ASP A 441 0.44 -15.58 14.98
CA ASP A 441 0.77 -16.35 13.78
C ASP A 441 0.88 -17.85 14.13
N ASN A 442 0.25 -18.70 13.33
CA ASN A 442 0.42 -20.14 13.38
C ASN A 442 1.43 -20.57 12.31
N PRO A 443 2.68 -20.86 12.68
CA PRO A 443 3.70 -21.22 11.69
C PRO A 443 3.42 -22.56 10.96
N ALA A 444 2.36 -23.28 11.32
CA ALA A 444 1.94 -24.53 10.68
C ALA A 444 0.88 -24.35 9.57
N THR A 445 0.25 -23.17 9.44
CA THR A 445 -0.72 -22.88 8.37
C THR A 445 0.00 -22.28 7.17
N THR A 446 0.23 -23.12 6.15
CA THR A 446 0.98 -22.69 4.96
C THR A 446 0.11 -22.06 3.88
N VAL A 447 -1.23 -22.14 3.96
CA VAL A 447 -2.17 -21.72 2.92
C VAL A 447 -3.56 -21.40 3.52
N ASP A 448 -4.12 -20.20 3.29
CA ASP A 448 -5.59 -19.99 3.30
C ASP A 448 -6.14 -20.18 1.89
N PRO A 449 -6.86 -21.27 1.59
CA PRO A 449 -7.52 -21.40 0.29
C PRO A 449 -8.73 -20.47 0.13
N ASP A 450 -9.32 -19.98 1.24
CA ASP A 450 -10.56 -19.20 1.27
C ASP A 450 -10.36 -17.78 1.84
N GLY A 451 -9.10 -17.39 2.08
CA GLY A 451 -8.73 -16.10 2.64
C GLY A 451 -8.90 -14.98 1.61
N PRO A 452 -9.24 -13.75 2.03
CA PRO A 452 -9.35 -12.60 1.12
C PRO A 452 -8.00 -12.21 0.47
N GLU A 453 -6.90 -12.82 0.91
CA GLU A 453 -5.53 -12.64 0.42
C GLU A 453 -5.00 -13.89 -0.33
N GLY A 454 -5.88 -14.86 -0.67
CA GLY A 454 -5.61 -16.14 -1.36
C GLY A 454 -4.50 -17.02 -0.74
N PRO A 455 -3.90 -17.98 -1.50
CA PRO A 455 -2.92 -18.94 -0.98
C PRO A 455 -1.58 -18.28 -0.58
N GLN A 456 -1.50 -17.72 0.62
CA GLN A 456 -0.26 -17.36 1.32
C GLN A 456 -0.14 -18.12 2.65
N SER A 457 1.06 -18.11 3.25
CA SER A 457 1.21 -18.41 4.68
C SER A 457 0.25 -17.52 5.45
N GLN A 458 -0.68 -18.11 6.20
CA GLN A 458 -1.61 -17.34 7.01
C GLN A 458 -0.81 -16.72 8.14
N ASP A 459 -0.60 -15.40 8.15
CA ASP A 459 -0.24 -14.72 9.38
C ASP A 459 -1.55 -14.40 10.11
N GLU A 460 -2.04 -15.34 10.93
CA GLU A 460 -3.30 -15.16 11.67
C GLU A 460 -3.25 -13.94 12.61
N SER A 461 -2.06 -13.44 12.94
CA SER A 461 -1.93 -12.22 13.73
C SER A 461 -2.51 -10.99 13.02
N LEU A 462 -2.70 -11.04 11.70
CA LEU A 462 -3.34 -9.98 10.91
C LEU A 462 -4.86 -9.97 11.06
N GLY A 463 -5.51 -11.07 11.46
CA GLY A 463 -6.96 -11.18 11.62
C GLY A 463 -7.73 -11.13 10.29
N CYS A 464 -7.20 -11.76 9.25
CA CYS A 464 -7.75 -11.71 7.88
C CYS A 464 -8.86 -12.73 7.60
N SER A 465 -9.18 -13.62 8.54
CA SER A 465 -10.16 -14.71 8.34
C SER A 465 -10.82 -15.09 9.67
N VAL A 466 -11.97 -15.76 9.63
CA VAL A 466 -12.61 -16.30 10.85
C VAL A 466 -11.71 -17.32 11.55
N ASP A 467 -10.96 -18.10 10.77
CA ASP A 467 -10.04 -19.11 11.27
C ASP A 467 -8.91 -18.48 12.09
N ALA A 468 -8.41 -17.31 11.69
CA ALA A 468 -7.42 -16.57 12.46
C ALA A 468 -7.88 -16.25 13.90
N TYR A 469 -9.16 -15.92 14.06
CA TYR A 469 -9.75 -15.63 15.37
C TYR A 469 -10.02 -16.90 16.16
N THR A 470 -10.66 -17.90 15.54
CA THR A 470 -11.05 -19.13 16.23
C THR A 470 -9.84 -19.98 16.64
N PHE A 471 -8.78 -20.02 15.82
CA PHE A 471 -7.51 -20.66 16.16
C PHE A 471 -6.90 -20.09 17.44
N ASN A 472 -6.92 -18.76 17.57
CA ASN A 472 -6.43 -18.05 18.75
C ASN A 472 -7.40 -18.12 19.94
N GLY A 473 -8.49 -18.87 19.83
CA GLY A 473 -9.45 -19.11 20.91
C GLY A 473 -10.48 -18.01 21.09
N VAL A 474 -10.67 -17.13 20.09
CA VAL A 474 -11.80 -16.20 20.07
C VAL A 474 -13.05 -17.01 19.71
N ALA A 475 -14.08 -16.93 20.56
CA ALA A 475 -15.32 -17.67 20.33
C ALA A 475 -16.57 -16.83 20.67
N PRO A 476 -17.69 -17.05 19.96
CA PRO A 476 -18.94 -16.35 20.21
C PRO A 476 -19.41 -16.47 21.67
N GLY A 477 -19.87 -15.35 22.24
CA GLY A 477 -20.47 -15.32 23.58
C GLY A 477 -19.49 -15.25 24.75
N LEU A 478 -18.17 -15.25 24.51
CA LEU A 478 -17.17 -15.16 25.58
C LEU A 478 -16.79 -13.74 26.01
N GLY A 479 -17.29 -12.71 25.31
CA GLY A 479 -17.02 -11.31 25.62
C GLY A 479 -15.52 -10.95 25.57
N GLN A 480 -14.77 -11.60 24.67
CA GLN A 480 -13.34 -11.42 24.50
C GLN A 480 -12.99 -10.10 23.81
N ILE A 481 -11.78 -9.61 24.10
CA ILE A 481 -11.17 -8.48 23.38
C ILE A 481 -10.03 -9.04 22.54
N ALA A 482 -10.27 -9.19 21.23
CA ALA A 482 -9.24 -9.65 20.29
C ALA A 482 -8.30 -8.50 19.92
N VAL A 483 -6.99 -8.74 19.96
CA VAL A 483 -5.94 -7.81 19.56
C VAL A 483 -5.21 -8.41 18.36
N ALA A 484 -5.41 -7.80 17.19
CA ALA A 484 -4.74 -8.16 15.95
C ALA A 484 -3.70 -7.08 15.57
N ARG A 485 -2.65 -7.47 14.84
CA ARG A 485 -1.74 -6.50 14.20
C ARG A 485 -2.52 -5.66 13.19
N ARG A 486 -2.07 -4.43 12.95
CA ARG A 486 -2.72 -3.54 11.97
C ARG A 486 -2.74 -4.15 10.58
N GLY A 487 -1.59 -4.61 10.08
CA GLY A 487 -1.49 -5.40 8.85
C GLY A 487 -2.05 -4.73 7.59
N THR A 488 -2.26 -5.57 6.57
CA THR A 488 -2.86 -5.29 5.26
C THR A 488 -4.39 -5.40 5.28
N CYS A 489 -4.96 -6.23 6.15
CA CYS A 489 -6.39 -6.46 6.18
C CYS A 489 -7.20 -5.25 6.68
N ALA A 490 -8.32 -4.99 6.00
CA ALA A 490 -9.22 -3.89 6.30
C ALA A 490 -9.79 -3.98 7.73
N ARG A 491 -9.82 -2.84 8.45
CA ARG A 491 -10.40 -2.76 9.81
C ARG A 491 -11.84 -3.30 9.90
N VAL A 492 -12.62 -3.15 8.82
CA VAL A 492 -14.00 -3.66 8.76
C VAL A 492 -14.05 -5.19 8.67
N ALA A 493 -13.13 -5.80 7.92
CA ALA A 493 -13.05 -7.25 7.78
C ALA A 493 -12.71 -7.89 9.14
N LYS A 494 -11.78 -7.31 9.89
CA LYS A 494 -11.44 -7.70 11.26
C LYS A 494 -12.64 -7.70 12.22
N ALA A 495 -13.55 -6.75 12.03
CA ALA A 495 -14.77 -6.65 12.84
C ALA A 495 -15.90 -7.60 12.38
N ILE A 496 -15.78 -8.18 11.18
CA ILE A 496 -16.70 -9.20 10.67
C ILE A 496 -16.20 -10.60 11.07
N PHE A 497 -14.89 -10.81 11.04
CA PHE A 497 -14.28 -12.12 11.28
C PHE A 497 -14.11 -12.46 12.76
N GLY A 498 -13.84 -11.47 13.61
CA GLY A 498 -13.77 -11.60 15.06
C GLY A 498 -15.05 -11.17 15.76
#